data_AF-A0A2G2X5I2-F1
#
_entry.id   AF-A0A2G2X5I2-F1
#
_cell.length_a   1.000
_cell.length_b   1.000
_cell.length_c   1.000
_cell.angle_alpha   90.00
_cell.angle_beta   90.00
_cell.angle_gamma   90.00
#
_symmetry.space_group_name_H-M   'P 1'
#
loop_
_entity.id
_entity.type
_entity.pdbx_description
1 polymer ?
#
loop_
_entity_poly.entity_id
_entity_poly.type
_entity_poly.pdbx_seq_one_letter_code
_entity_poly.pdbx_strand_id
1 'polypeptide(L)'
;MSDILAVYAWVDPATGYCQGMSDLLSPFVVLFEDNADAFWCFEMLLRRMRENFQMEGPTGVMKQLQALWHIVELTDREMFSHLSSIGAESLHFAFRMLLVLFRRELSFNEVLCMWEMMWAADFDESIAFHLEENCPEILVIQIPKEPEAESGEEIVENNNSDSKDDSPSKHGSGERTVSESNGMKLSLAHPFCGLTRNFWSKSNGMHSVNMVSSTRSTVDELPVFCVAAILVMNHQKIIKQTHSIDDLIKAGL
;
A
#
# COMPACT_ATOMS: atom_id res chain seq x y z
N MET A 1 9.55 6.85 6.65
CA MET A 1 9.91 5.60 5.91
C MET A 1 10.42 4.51 6.85
N SER A 2 11.53 4.73 7.60
CA SER A 2 12.03 3.76 8.61
C SER A 2 10.93 3.23 9.52
N ASP A 3 10.12 4.14 10.03
CA ASP A 3 9.17 3.86 11.11
C ASP A 3 8.00 3.03 10.59
N ILE A 4 7.56 3.28 9.35
CA ILE A 4 6.56 2.47 8.63
C ILE A 4 7.06 1.04 8.42
N LEU A 5 8.33 0.85 8.03
CA LEU A 5 8.92 -0.49 7.86
C LEU A 5 9.08 -1.21 9.21
N ALA A 6 9.41 -0.48 10.28
CA ALA A 6 9.49 -1.04 11.63
C ALA A 6 8.11 -1.45 12.17
N VAL A 7 7.07 -0.65 11.92
CA VAL A 7 5.68 -1.00 12.25
C VAL A 7 5.22 -2.20 11.43
N TYR A 8 5.53 -2.27 10.12
CA TYR A 8 5.20 -3.45 9.30
C TYR A 8 5.85 -4.73 9.85
N ALA A 9 7.14 -4.68 10.18
CA ALA A 9 7.85 -5.83 10.76
C ALA A 9 7.31 -6.26 12.14
N TRP A 10 6.59 -5.38 12.83
CA TRP A 10 5.86 -5.71 14.07
C TRP A 10 4.45 -6.26 13.79
N VAL A 11 3.75 -5.77 12.75
CA VAL A 11 2.42 -6.23 12.34
C VAL A 11 2.46 -7.61 11.66
N ASP A 12 3.47 -7.89 10.84
CA ASP A 12 3.74 -9.22 10.29
C ASP A 12 5.15 -9.73 10.66
N PRO A 13 5.34 -10.29 11.87
CA PRO A 13 6.63 -10.82 12.30
C PRO A 13 7.11 -12.05 11.51
N ALA A 14 6.22 -12.74 10.78
CA ALA A 14 6.58 -13.93 10.01
C ALA A 14 7.32 -13.57 8.71
N THR A 15 6.99 -12.41 8.12
CA THR A 15 7.74 -11.84 7.00
C THR A 15 8.81 -10.85 7.47
N GLY A 16 8.52 -10.04 8.50
CA GLY A 16 9.44 -9.05 9.04
C GLY A 16 9.80 -7.96 8.03
N TYR A 17 11.07 -7.56 7.99
CA TYR A 17 11.60 -6.66 6.96
C TYR A 17 12.54 -7.42 6.01
N CYS A 18 12.25 -7.35 4.71
CA CYS A 18 13.06 -7.90 3.64
C CYS A 18 13.64 -6.80 2.74
N GLN A 19 14.85 -7.03 2.21
CA GLN A 19 15.44 -6.11 1.22
C GLN A 19 14.54 -6.03 -0.03
N GLY A 20 14.22 -4.81 -0.45
CA GLY A 20 13.26 -4.54 -1.53
C GLY A 20 11.94 -3.95 -1.04
N MET A 21 11.54 -4.20 0.21
CA MET A 21 10.34 -3.59 0.80
C MET A 21 10.40 -2.05 0.86
N SER A 22 11.59 -1.48 1.05
CA SER A 22 11.79 -0.02 1.00
C SER A 22 11.55 0.56 -0.40
N ASP A 23 11.84 -0.21 -1.46
CA ASP A 23 11.54 0.22 -2.84
C ASP A 23 10.02 0.26 -3.04
N LEU A 24 9.31 -0.79 -2.58
CA LEU A 24 7.84 -0.88 -2.63
C LEU A 24 7.13 0.19 -1.79
N LEU A 25 7.67 0.54 -0.63
CA LEU A 25 7.14 1.61 0.23
C LEU A 25 7.36 3.01 -0.37
N SER A 26 8.43 3.21 -1.15
CA SER A 26 8.87 4.54 -1.58
C SER A 26 7.80 5.39 -2.29
N PRO A 27 6.88 4.84 -3.12
CA PRO A 27 5.86 5.66 -3.77
C PRO A 27 4.77 6.12 -2.81
N PHE A 28 4.34 5.28 -1.86
CA PHE A 28 3.32 5.64 -0.89
C PHE A 28 3.78 6.79 0.03
N VAL A 29 5.05 6.80 0.44
CA VAL A 29 5.64 7.89 1.24
C VAL A 29 5.76 9.20 0.47
N VAL A 30 5.75 9.17 -0.87
CA VAL A 30 5.73 10.37 -1.73
C VAL A 30 4.30 10.82 -2.05
N LEU A 31 3.35 9.90 -2.09
CA LEU A 31 1.95 10.16 -2.45
C LEU A 31 1.08 10.62 -1.28
N PHE A 32 1.35 10.15 -0.06
CA PHE A 32 0.55 10.45 1.12
C PHE A 32 1.30 11.38 2.08
N GLU A 33 0.60 12.42 2.57
CA GLU A 33 1.12 13.32 3.61
C GLU A 33 1.17 12.64 4.99
N ASP A 34 0.26 11.69 5.25
CA ASP A 34 0.19 10.94 6.51
C ASP A 34 0.89 9.57 6.39
N ASN A 35 1.74 9.25 7.37
CA ASN A 35 2.45 7.97 7.44
C ASN A 35 1.50 6.78 7.67
N ALA A 36 0.32 6.98 8.26
CA ALA A 36 -0.68 5.94 8.48
C ALA A 36 -1.37 5.54 7.17
N ASP A 37 -1.74 6.51 6.32
CA ASP A 37 -2.28 6.25 4.99
C ASP A 37 -1.23 5.53 4.12
N ALA A 38 0.03 6.01 4.14
CA ALA A 38 1.13 5.34 3.47
C ALA A 38 1.38 3.92 3.99
N PHE A 39 1.26 3.69 5.31
CA PHE A 39 1.38 2.37 5.93
C PHE A 39 0.29 1.41 5.45
N TRP A 40 -0.98 1.81 5.49
CA TRP A 40 -2.08 0.91 5.12
C TRP A 40 -2.07 0.54 3.64
N CYS A 41 -1.75 1.48 2.74
CA CYS A 41 -1.57 1.16 1.32
C CYS A 41 -0.39 0.21 1.07
N PHE A 42 0.71 0.39 1.80
CA PHE A 42 1.88 -0.49 1.74
C PHE A 42 1.63 -1.89 2.31
N GLU A 43 0.91 -1.98 3.44
CA GLU A 43 0.56 -3.26 4.09
C GLU A 43 -0.40 -4.07 3.20
N MET A 44 -1.41 -3.42 2.59
CA MET A 44 -2.26 -4.04 1.56
C MET A 44 -1.48 -4.59 0.36
N LEU A 45 -0.46 -3.86 -0.12
CA LEU A 45 0.40 -4.35 -1.20
C LEU A 45 1.22 -5.58 -0.76
N LEU A 46 1.81 -5.54 0.44
CA LEU A 46 2.61 -6.65 0.95
C LEU A 46 1.79 -7.89 1.32
N ARG A 47 0.51 -7.77 1.68
CA ARG A 47 -0.39 -8.93 1.84
C ARG A 47 -0.46 -9.78 0.58
N ARG A 48 -0.60 -9.13 -0.58
CA ARG A 48 -0.63 -9.78 -1.90
C ARG A 48 0.74 -10.37 -2.25
N MET A 49 1.78 -9.56 -2.09
CA MET A 49 3.17 -9.96 -2.37
C MET A 49 3.81 -10.86 -1.29
N ARG A 50 3.08 -11.34 -0.28
CA ARG A 50 3.67 -11.93 0.93
C ARG A 50 4.56 -13.15 0.64
N GLU A 51 4.15 -14.00 -0.31
CA GLU A 51 4.94 -15.16 -0.74
C GLU A 51 6.30 -14.76 -1.34
N ASN A 52 6.41 -13.58 -1.97
CA ASN A 52 7.66 -13.11 -2.57
C ASN A 52 8.74 -12.82 -1.51
N PHE A 53 8.34 -12.63 -0.25
CA PHE A 53 9.21 -12.31 0.88
C PHE A 53 9.27 -13.44 1.94
N GLN A 54 8.75 -14.63 1.63
CA GLN A 54 8.79 -15.78 2.53
C GLN A 54 10.22 -16.27 2.80
N MET A 55 10.54 -16.54 4.07
CA MET A 55 11.87 -16.99 4.52
C MET A 55 12.15 -18.48 4.29
N GLU A 56 11.11 -19.31 4.23
CA GLU A 56 11.22 -20.77 4.17
C GLU A 56 10.64 -21.33 2.86
N GLY A 57 11.39 -22.22 2.19
CA GLY A 57 10.97 -22.85 0.94
C GLY A 57 11.20 -21.99 -0.31
N PRO A 58 10.68 -22.39 -1.49
CA PRO A 58 10.77 -21.59 -2.70
C PRO A 58 9.86 -20.36 -2.60
N THR A 59 10.45 -19.17 -2.71
CA THR A 59 9.69 -17.90 -2.66
C THR A 59 8.67 -17.80 -3.80
N GLY A 60 7.66 -16.95 -3.62
CA GLY A 60 6.67 -16.63 -4.65
C GLY A 60 7.32 -16.21 -5.98
N VAL A 61 8.42 -15.45 -5.91
CA VAL A 61 9.20 -15.05 -7.09
C VAL A 61 9.75 -16.26 -7.85
N MET A 62 10.22 -17.31 -7.16
CA MET A 62 10.70 -18.52 -7.84
C MET A 62 9.56 -19.27 -8.55
N LYS A 63 8.35 -19.30 -7.96
CA LYS A 63 7.15 -19.84 -8.62
C LYS A 63 6.78 -18.99 -9.85
N GLN A 64 6.84 -17.67 -9.72
CA GLN A 64 6.59 -16.71 -10.81
C GLN A 64 7.60 -16.85 -11.95
N LEU A 65 8.88 -17.09 -11.67
CA LEU A 65 9.90 -17.36 -12.70
C LEU A 65 9.67 -18.70 -13.41
N GLN A 66 9.20 -19.74 -12.71
CA GLN A 66 8.79 -21.01 -13.34
C GLN A 66 7.58 -20.82 -14.25
N ALA A 67 6.58 -20.05 -13.82
CA ALA A 67 5.44 -19.69 -14.66
C ALA A 67 5.87 -18.87 -15.90
N LEU A 68 6.78 -17.90 -15.73
CA LEU A 68 7.36 -17.11 -16.83
C LEU A 68 8.06 -17.99 -17.86
N TRP A 69 8.84 -18.99 -17.41
CA TRP A 69 9.51 -19.94 -18.29
C TRP A 69 8.52 -20.72 -19.17
N HIS A 70 7.43 -21.22 -18.58
CA HIS A 70 6.36 -21.89 -19.33
C HIS A 70 5.58 -20.94 -20.25
N ILE A 71 5.37 -19.68 -19.87
CA ILE A 71 4.74 -18.69 -20.74
C ILE A 71 5.63 -18.44 -21.97
N VAL A 72 6.93 -18.16 -21.77
CA VAL A 72 7.89 -17.95 -22.87
C VAL A 72 7.98 -19.20 -23.76
N GLU A 73 7.97 -20.40 -23.19
CA GLU A 73 7.92 -21.65 -23.95
C GLU A 73 6.72 -21.70 -24.90
N LEU A 74 5.54 -21.28 -24.45
CA LEU A 74 4.30 -21.35 -25.22
C LEU A 74 4.15 -20.19 -26.22
N THR A 75 4.62 -18.99 -25.88
CA THR A 75 4.44 -17.78 -26.69
C THR A 75 5.55 -17.55 -27.71
N ASP A 76 6.79 -17.93 -27.40
CA ASP A 76 7.98 -17.58 -28.18
C ASP A 76 9.05 -18.68 -28.14
N ARG A 77 8.91 -19.64 -29.06
CA ARG A 77 9.82 -20.80 -29.18
C ARG A 77 11.24 -20.41 -29.61
N GLU A 78 11.44 -19.28 -30.28
CA GLU A 78 12.77 -18.81 -30.69
C GLU A 78 13.50 -18.21 -29.47
N MET A 79 12.83 -17.33 -28.70
CA MET A 79 13.30 -16.85 -27.40
C MET A 79 13.64 -17.99 -26.45
N PHE A 80 12.71 -18.92 -26.26
CA PHE A 80 12.88 -20.06 -25.36
C PHE A 80 14.13 -20.89 -25.69
N SER A 81 14.34 -21.15 -26.98
CA SER A 81 15.51 -21.90 -27.48
C SER A 81 16.80 -21.12 -27.28
N HIS A 82 16.80 -19.80 -27.53
CA HIS A 82 17.94 -18.91 -27.28
C HIS A 82 18.31 -18.89 -25.79
N LEU A 83 17.35 -18.61 -24.90
CA LEU A 83 17.56 -18.56 -23.45
C LEU A 83 18.09 -19.90 -22.91
N SER A 84 17.58 -21.03 -23.40
CA SER A 84 18.13 -22.36 -23.10
C SER A 84 19.59 -22.48 -23.56
N SER A 85 19.91 -22.04 -24.78
CA SER A 85 21.27 -22.16 -25.33
C SER A 85 22.35 -21.35 -24.60
N ILE A 86 21.95 -20.27 -23.91
CA ILE A 86 22.86 -19.41 -23.12
C ILE A 86 22.82 -19.69 -21.61
N GLY A 87 22.13 -20.75 -21.17
CA GLY A 87 22.03 -21.15 -19.76
C GLY A 87 21.19 -20.21 -18.89
N ALA A 88 20.15 -19.59 -19.47
CA ALA A 88 19.27 -18.62 -18.81
C ALA A 88 17.88 -19.19 -18.44
N GLU A 89 17.71 -20.50 -18.36
CA GLU A 89 16.44 -21.19 -18.06
C GLU A 89 15.86 -20.82 -16.69
N SER A 90 16.73 -20.41 -15.77
CA SER A 90 16.35 -19.94 -14.43
C SER A 90 15.76 -18.53 -14.40
N LEU A 91 15.88 -17.76 -15.49
CA LEU A 91 15.35 -16.40 -15.66
C LEU A 91 15.71 -15.40 -14.54
N HIS A 92 16.79 -15.64 -13.78
CA HIS A 92 17.17 -14.82 -12.61
C HIS A 92 17.36 -13.32 -12.89
N PHE A 93 17.58 -12.91 -14.15
CA PHE A 93 17.58 -11.49 -14.54
C PHE A 93 16.23 -10.81 -14.20
N ALA A 94 15.11 -11.49 -14.44
CA ALA A 94 13.76 -11.00 -14.15
C ALA A 94 13.36 -11.08 -12.66
N PHE A 95 14.16 -11.73 -11.80
CA PHE A 95 13.86 -11.90 -10.37
C PHE A 95 13.55 -10.56 -9.68
N ARG A 96 14.34 -9.52 -10.00
CA ARG A 96 14.20 -8.19 -9.40
C ARG A 96 12.91 -7.49 -9.85
N MET A 97 12.53 -7.65 -11.12
CA MET A 97 11.28 -7.11 -11.67
C MET A 97 10.06 -7.61 -10.89
N LEU A 98 10.05 -8.90 -10.59
CA LEU A 98 8.95 -9.57 -9.89
C LEU A 98 8.97 -9.30 -8.37
N LEU A 99 10.16 -9.29 -7.75
CA LEU A 99 10.30 -9.04 -6.30
C LEU A 99 9.82 -7.64 -5.89
N VAL A 100 10.08 -6.61 -6.69
CA VAL A 100 9.73 -5.22 -6.36
C VAL A 100 8.82 -4.54 -7.40
N LEU A 101 8.00 -5.32 -8.10
CA LEU A 101 7.04 -4.85 -9.12
C LEU A 101 7.59 -3.76 -10.05
N PHE A 102 8.72 -4.08 -10.69
CA PHE A 102 9.43 -3.24 -11.66
C PHE A 102 9.93 -1.89 -11.13
N ARG A 103 9.93 -1.68 -9.80
CA ARG A 103 10.31 -0.41 -9.18
C ARG A 103 11.77 -0.01 -9.45
N ARG A 104 12.65 -0.92 -9.86
CA ARG A 104 14.06 -0.60 -10.17
C ARG A 104 14.33 -0.47 -11.67
N GLU A 105 13.33 -0.77 -12.49
CA GLU A 105 13.38 -0.86 -13.94
C GLU A 105 12.72 0.36 -14.60
N LEU A 106 11.66 0.87 -13.98
CA LEU A 106 10.83 1.96 -14.49
C LEU A 106 11.02 3.26 -13.68
N SER A 107 10.77 4.41 -14.32
CA SER A 107 10.73 5.68 -13.61
C SER A 107 9.54 5.75 -12.65
N PHE A 108 9.58 6.69 -11.69
CA PHE A 108 8.57 6.80 -10.63
C PHE A 108 7.13 6.86 -11.17
N ASN A 109 6.89 7.66 -12.20
CA ASN A 109 5.56 7.82 -12.79
C ASN A 109 5.12 6.57 -13.58
N GLU A 110 6.04 5.93 -14.30
CA GLU A 110 5.75 4.70 -15.06
C GLU A 110 5.37 3.54 -14.13
N VAL A 111 6.06 3.42 -12.98
CA VAL A 111 5.71 2.44 -11.93
C VAL A 111 4.29 2.67 -11.42
N LEU A 112 3.94 3.91 -11.05
CA LEU A 112 2.62 4.24 -10.55
C LEU A 112 1.53 3.91 -11.57
N CYS A 113 1.66 4.40 -12.81
CA CYS A 113 0.68 4.09 -13.86
C CYS A 113 0.56 2.59 -14.12
N MET A 114 1.66 1.83 -14.06
CA MET A 114 1.60 0.39 -14.25
C MET A 114 0.94 -0.33 -13.06
N TRP A 115 1.20 0.10 -11.82
CA TRP A 115 0.55 -0.44 -10.63
C TRP A 115 -0.96 -0.18 -10.63
N GLU A 116 -1.38 1.04 -10.98
CA GLU A 116 -2.79 1.40 -11.16
C GLU A 116 -3.48 0.51 -12.21
N MET A 117 -2.83 0.31 -13.38
CA MET A 117 -3.36 -0.55 -14.43
C MET A 117 -3.39 -2.02 -14.03
N MET A 118 -2.42 -2.51 -13.24
CA MET A 118 -2.42 -3.88 -12.73
C MET A 118 -3.55 -4.10 -11.71
N TRP A 119 -3.72 -3.19 -10.75
CA TRP A 119 -4.80 -3.28 -9.75
C TRP A 119 -6.20 -3.12 -10.37
N ALA A 120 -6.34 -2.29 -11.41
CA ALA A 120 -7.59 -2.16 -12.15
C ALA A 120 -7.93 -3.41 -12.99
N ALA A 121 -6.92 -4.08 -13.56
CA ALA A 121 -7.10 -5.30 -14.35
C ALA A 121 -7.35 -6.56 -13.49
N ASP A 122 -6.85 -6.56 -12.25
CA ASP A 122 -7.04 -7.63 -11.27
C ASP A 122 -8.20 -7.35 -10.27
N PHE A 123 -9.04 -6.35 -10.55
CA PHE A 123 -10.16 -6.03 -9.66
C PHE A 123 -11.21 -7.16 -9.66
N ASP A 124 -11.27 -7.89 -8.55
CA ASP A 124 -12.31 -8.86 -8.22
C ASP A 124 -13.01 -8.43 -6.93
N GLU A 125 -14.32 -8.18 -7.02
CA GLU A 125 -15.18 -7.75 -5.91
C GLU A 125 -15.16 -8.76 -4.74
N SER A 126 -15.01 -10.06 -5.02
CA SER A 126 -14.95 -11.10 -3.99
C SER A 126 -13.64 -11.10 -3.20
N ILE A 127 -12.52 -10.77 -3.86
CA ILE A 127 -11.21 -10.64 -3.20
C ILE A 127 -11.17 -9.38 -2.32
N ALA A 128 -11.78 -8.28 -2.78
CA ALA A 128 -11.88 -7.05 -2.00
C ALA A 128 -12.57 -7.28 -0.64
N PHE A 129 -13.74 -7.94 -0.62
CA PHE A 129 -14.44 -8.25 0.63
C PHE A 129 -13.62 -9.15 1.56
N HIS A 130 -12.93 -10.17 1.04
CA HIS A 130 -12.10 -11.05 1.88
C HIS A 130 -10.86 -10.33 2.44
N LEU A 131 -10.31 -9.33 1.74
CA LEU A 131 -9.22 -8.50 2.28
C LEU A 131 -9.71 -7.59 3.42
N GLU A 132 -10.91 -7.01 3.31
CA GLU A 132 -11.53 -6.21 4.38
C GLU A 132 -11.77 -7.04 5.66
N GLU A 133 -12.25 -8.27 5.55
CA GLU A 133 -12.47 -9.17 6.71
C GLU A 133 -11.18 -9.53 7.47
N ASN A 134 -10.03 -9.43 6.82
CA ASN A 134 -8.72 -9.75 7.40
C ASN A 134 -7.93 -8.50 7.83
N CYS A 135 -8.51 -7.29 7.78
CA CYS A 135 -7.85 -6.09 8.29
C CYS A 135 -7.55 -6.21 9.80
N PRO A 136 -6.40 -5.74 10.31
CA PRO A 136 -6.10 -5.84 11.74
C PRO A 136 -7.08 -4.95 12.51
N GLU A 137 -7.57 -5.42 13.66
CA GLU A 137 -8.37 -4.57 14.54
C GLU A 137 -7.58 -3.30 14.91
N ILE A 138 -8.30 -2.16 15.01
CA ILE A 138 -7.69 -0.88 15.35
C ILE A 138 -6.92 -1.02 16.67
N LEU A 139 -5.60 -0.80 16.60
CA LEU A 139 -4.73 -0.86 17.77
C LEU A 139 -5.04 0.32 18.72
N VAL A 140 -5.90 0.08 19.71
CA VAL A 140 -6.23 1.06 20.74
C VAL A 140 -5.06 1.19 21.72
N ILE A 141 -4.11 2.06 21.42
CA ILE A 141 -3.03 2.42 22.34
C ILE A 141 -3.63 3.23 23.49
N GLN A 142 -3.76 2.61 24.66
CA GLN A 142 -4.06 3.30 25.89
C GLN A 142 -2.82 4.09 26.33
N ILE A 143 -2.75 5.36 25.92
CA ILE A 143 -1.77 6.31 26.46
C ILE A 143 -2.08 6.47 27.95
N PRO A 144 -1.14 6.14 28.87
CA PRO A 144 -1.37 6.35 30.29
C PRO A 144 -1.58 7.85 30.54
N LYS A 145 -2.71 8.21 31.16
CA LYS A 145 -2.84 9.54 31.76
C LYS A 145 -1.77 9.66 32.85
N GLU A 146 -0.91 10.67 32.75
CA GLU A 146 -0.10 11.07 33.90
C GLU A 146 -1.04 11.43 35.05
N PRO A 147 -0.73 11.03 36.30
CA PRO A 147 -1.57 11.37 37.44
C PRO A 147 -1.54 12.89 37.65
N GLU A 148 -2.71 13.53 37.48
CA GLU A 148 -2.91 14.92 37.83
C GLU A 148 -2.51 15.13 39.30
N ALA A 149 -1.56 16.02 39.55
CA ALA A 149 -1.05 16.26 40.89
C ALA A 149 -2.14 16.92 41.74
N GLU A 150 -2.64 16.22 42.76
CA GLU A 150 -3.48 16.78 43.81
C GLU A 150 -2.72 17.91 44.53
N SER A 151 -3.00 19.16 44.17
CA SER A 151 -2.64 20.32 44.97
C SER A 151 -3.77 20.59 45.98
N GLY A 152 -3.41 20.53 47.26
CA GLY A 152 -4.38 20.32 48.33
C GLY A 152 -5.33 21.49 48.63
N GLU A 153 -6.51 21.14 49.14
CA GLU A 153 -7.39 22.06 49.85
C GLU A 153 -6.81 22.38 51.23
N GLU A 154 -6.44 23.64 51.49
CA GLU A 154 -6.38 24.19 52.85
C GLU A 154 -7.41 25.31 53.00
N ILE A 155 -8.26 25.16 54.01
CA ILE A 155 -9.34 26.08 54.36
C ILE A 155 -8.81 27.10 55.38
N VAL A 156 -8.87 28.39 55.05
CA VAL A 156 -8.82 29.48 56.05
C VAL A 156 -9.87 30.53 55.71
N GLU A 157 -10.77 30.79 56.65
CA GLU A 157 -11.82 31.82 56.53
C GLU A 157 -11.35 33.22 56.94
N ASN A 158 -12.08 34.21 56.42
CA ASN A 158 -12.68 35.36 57.13
C ASN A 158 -12.17 36.82 56.95
N ASN A 159 -13.17 37.64 56.60
CA ASN A 159 -13.45 39.03 57.01
C ASN A 159 -12.86 40.26 56.28
N ASN A 160 -13.67 40.78 55.34
CA ASN A 160 -14.20 42.16 55.24
C ASN A 160 -13.31 43.39 55.57
N SER A 161 -13.23 44.33 54.62
CA SER A 161 -13.58 45.74 54.89
C SER A 161 -14.01 46.49 53.61
N ASP A 162 -14.94 47.44 53.79
CA ASP A 162 -15.60 48.28 52.78
C ASP A 162 -14.70 49.38 52.17
N SER A 163 -14.99 49.81 50.93
CA SER A 163 -15.23 51.23 50.55
C SER A 163 -15.63 51.41 49.08
N LYS A 164 -16.56 52.34 48.84
CA LYS A 164 -17.12 52.80 47.53
C LYS A 164 -16.29 53.98 46.97
N ASP A 165 -16.58 54.68 45.86
CA ASP A 165 -17.61 54.67 44.77
C ASP A 165 -16.83 54.84 43.42
N ASP A 166 -17.35 54.92 42.17
CA ASP A 166 -18.70 55.01 41.58
C ASP A 166 -18.72 54.34 40.15
N SER A 167 -19.51 54.87 39.21
CA SER A 167 -20.04 54.21 38.00
C SER A 167 -20.03 55.17 36.77
N PRO A 168 -20.74 54.96 35.62
CA PRO A 168 -21.30 53.73 35.00
C PRO A 168 -21.09 53.61 33.46
N SER A 169 -21.25 52.40 32.90
CA SER A 169 -21.98 52.05 31.64
C SER A 169 -21.43 50.73 31.04
N LYS A 170 -22.21 49.84 30.37
CA LYS A 170 -23.64 49.81 30.03
C LYS A 170 -24.08 48.34 29.86
N HIS A 171 -25.30 48.01 30.30
CA HIS A 171 -26.12 46.81 29.98
C HIS A 171 -25.46 45.46 29.64
N GLY A 172 -25.78 44.46 30.47
CA GLY A 172 -25.91 43.07 30.03
C GLY A 172 -27.36 42.60 30.06
N SER A 173 -27.60 41.45 29.42
CA SER A 173 -28.72 40.53 29.68
C SER A 173 -28.28 39.17 29.17
N GLY A 174 -28.11 38.18 30.05
CA GLY A 174 -27.74 36.82 29.63
C GLY A 174 -28.96 35.92 29.50
N GLU A 175 -28.79 34.79 28.81
CA GLU A 175 -29.47 33.54 29.15
C GLU A 175 -28.76 32.35 28.47
N ARG A 176 -28.96 31.14 28.99
CA ARG A 176 -28.37 29.90 28.46
C ARG A 176 -29.21 29.36 27.30
N THR A 177 -28.57 28.89 26.24
CA THR A 177 -29.10 27.83 25.39
C THR A 177 -27.98 27.06 24.69
N VAL A 178 -28.11 25.73 24.66
CA VAL A 178 -27.24 24.84 23.87
C VAL A 178 -27.83 24.69 22.48
N SER A 179 -27.02 24.87 21.43
CA SER A 179 -27.29 24.36 20.08
C SER A 179 -26.03 24.39 19.22
N GLU A 180 -26.03 23.61 18.14
CA GLU A 180 -24.85 23.07 17.47
C GLU A 180 -24.30 23.93 16.30
N SER A 181 -23.15 23.48 15.79
CA SER A 181 -22.72 23.52 14.38
C SER A 181 -21.79 24.65 13.88
N ASN A 182 -21.04 24.25 12.84
CA ASN A 182 -20.10 24.99 11.99
C ASN A 182 -18.79 25.47 12.66
N GLY A 183 -17.59 25.15 12.14
CA GLY A 183 -17.27 24.46 10.89
C GLY A 183 -16.12 25.17 10.17
N MET A 184 -14.88 24.84 10.52
CA MET A 184 -13.70 25.39 9.86
C MET A 184 -13.19 24.43 8.78
N LYS A 185 -13.29 24.86 7.53
CA LYS A 185 -12.82 24.16 6.34
C LYS A 185 -11.31 23.88 6.43
N LEU A 186 -10.93 22.62 6.36
CA LEU A 186 -9.62 22.22 5.82
C LEU A 186 -9.77 22.09 4.30
N SER A 187 -9.20 23.04 3.57
CA SER A 187 -9.13 23.01 2.11
C SER A 187 -7.68 22.83 1.65
N LEU A 188 -7.30 21.57 1.38
CA LEU A 188 -6.33 21.28 0.33
C LEU A 188 -6.87 20.10 -0.48
N ALA A 189 -7.19 20.36 -1.74
CA ALA A 189 -7.78 19.39 -2.64
C ALA A 189 -6.78 19.06 -3.74
N HIS A 190 -5.98 18.02 -3.53
CA HIS A 190 -5.29 17.32 -4.60
C HIS A 190 -6.03 16.00 -4.84
N PRO A 191 -6.79 15.87 -5.95
CA PRO A 191 -7.60 14.70 -6.19
C PRO A 191 -6.73 13.52 -6.64
N PHE A 192 -6.74 12.44 -5.87
CA PHE A 192 -6.22 11.16 -6.32
C PHE A 192 -7.15 10.61 -7.42
N CYS A 193 -6.66 10.57 -8.65
CA CYS A 193 -7.23 9.89 -9.82
C CYS A 193 -8.76 9.98 -9.99
N GLY A 194 -9.34 11.16 -9.78
CA GLY A 194 -10.73 11.48 -10.14
C GLY A 194 -11.83 10.85 -9.28
N LEU A 195 -11.49 10.08 -8.24
CA LEU A 195 -12.47 9.46 -7.33
C LEU A 195 -12.83 10.44 -6.20
N THR A 196 -14.08 10.92 -6.20
CA THR A 196 -14.58 11.77 -5.11
C THR A 196 -14.85 10.96 -3.84
N ARG A 197 -14.62 11.57 -2.67
CA ARG A 197 -14.53 10.95 -1.33
C ARG A 197 -15.85 10.40 -0.74
N ASN A 198 -16.73 9.82 -1.57
CA ASN A 198 -18.07 9.37 -1.18
C ASN A 198 -18.30 7.85 -1.32
N PHE A 199 -17.25 7.03 -1.44
CA PHE A 199 -17.38 5.57 -1.59
C PHE A 199 -18.03 4.86 -0.38
N TRP A 200 -17.96 5.45 0.83
CA TRP A 200 -18.63 4.94 2.03
C TRP A 200 -19.95 5.65 2.37
N SER A 201 -20.84 5.80 1.39
CA SER A 201 -22.28 5.89 1.68
C SER A 201 -22.90 4.49 1.58
N LYS A 202 -23.22 3.91 2.75
CA LYS A 202 -23.79 2.58 2.95
C LYS A 202 -25.07 2.35 2.11
N SER A 203 -24.93 1.72 0.94
CA SER A 203 -26.06 1.35 0.08
C SER A 203 -26.61 -0.02 0.46
N ASN A 204 -27.72 -0.03 1.20
CA ASN A 204 -28.46 -1.26 1.48
C ASN A 204 -29.14 -1.76 0.19
N GLY A 205 -28.68 -2.90 -0.33
CA GLY A 205 -29.44 -3.74 -1.26
C GLY A 205 -29.27 -3.42 -2.74
N MET A 206 -28.50 -4.25 -3.43
CA MET A 206 -28.69 -4.50 -4.86
C MET A 206 -28.53 -6.00 -5.14
N HIS A 207 -29.29 -6.52 -6.09
CA HIS A 207 -29.51 -7.96 -6.23
C HIS A 207 -28.31 -8.71 -6.83
N SER A 208 -28.05 -9.91 -6.29
CA SER A 208 -27.14 -10.89 -6.86
C SER A 208 -27.46 -11.16 -8.33
N VAL A 209 -26.52 -10.81 -9.20
CA VAL A 209 -26.45 -11.31 -10.57
C VAL A 209 -25.39 -12.40 -10.59
N ASN A 210 -25.81 -13.66 -10.71
CA ASN A 210 -24.89 -14.78 -10.86
C ASN A 210 -24.08 -14.64 -12.15
N MET A 211 -22.85 -14.14 -12.05
CA MET A 211 -21.81 -14.38 -13.04
C MET A 211 -21.02 -15.62 -12.65
N VAL A 212 -20.58 -16.37 -13.67
CA VAL A 212 -19.98 -17.69 -13.49
C VAL A 212 -18.67 -17.57 -12.71
N SER A 213 -18.66 -18.10 -11.49
CA SER A 213 -17.45 -18.35 -10.72
C SER A 213 -16.58 -19.36 -11.47
N SER A 214 -15.65 -18.85 -12.28
CA SER A 214 -14.47 -19.61 -12.66
C SER A 214 -13.52 -19.53 -11.46
N THR A 215 -13.18 -20.69 -10.91
CA THR A 215 -12.20 -20.80 -9.82
C THR A 215 -10.80 -20.49 -10.33
N ARG A 216 -10.50 -19.20 -10.53
CA ARG A 216 -9.14 -18.71 -10.68
C ARG A 216 -8.41 -18.95 -9.37
N SER A 217 -7.43 -19.84 -9.37
CA SER A 217 -6.44 -19.89 -8.29
C SER A 217 -5.77 -18.51 -8.24
N THR A 218 -5.86 -17.85 -7.09
CA THR A 218 -5.41 -16.47 -6.85
C THR A 218 -3.88 -16.39 -6.80
N VAL A 219 -3.24 -16.58 -7.94
CA VAL A 219 -1.82 -16.32 -8.13
C VAL A 219 -1.71 -14.95 -8.80
N ASP A 220 -0.85 -14.07 -8.27
CA ASP A 220 -0.54 -12.77 -8.87
C ASP A 220 0.26 -12.98 -10.18
N GLU A 221 -0.42 -13.43 -11.23
CA GLU A 221 0.19 -13.74 -12.53
C GLU A 221 0.45 -12.49 -13.39
N LEU A 222 -0.25 -11.37 -13.13
CA LEU A 222 -0.19 -10.20 -13.99
C LEU A 222 1.24 -9.60 -14.13
N PRO A 223 2.04 -9.46 -13.06
CA PRO A 223 3.46 -9.09 -13.18
C PRO A 223 4.25 -10.08 -14.05
N VAL A 224 3.93 -11.37 -14.00
CA VAL A 224 4.57 -12.43 -14.81
C VAL A 224 4.25 -12.22 -16.30
N PHE A 225 2.99 -11.94 -16.63
CA PHE A 225 2.59 -11.59 -17.99
C PHE A 225 3.24 -10.28 -18.47
N CYS A 226 3.45 -9.29 -17.60
CA CYS A 226 4.20 -8.08 -17.93
C CYS A 226 5.65 -8.39 -18.31
N VAL A 227 6.38 -9.24 -17.55
CA VAL A 227 7.74 -9.66 -17.93
C VAL A 227 7.71 -10.42 -19.26
N ALA A 228 6.77 -11.35 -19.45
CA ALA A 228 6.65 -12.12 -20.69
C ALA A 228 6.42 -11.20 -21.91
N ALA A 229 5.55 -10.19 -21.78
CA ALA A 229 5.32 -9.19 -22.81
C ALA A 229 6.58 -8.38 -23.12
N ILE A 230 7.34 -7.95 -22.10
CA ILE A 230 8.61 -7.24 -22.28
C ILE A 230 9.62 -8.10 -23.07
N LEU A 231 9.74 -9.40 -22.75
CA LEU A 231 10.63 -10.31 -23.46
C LEU A 231 10.24 -10.47 -24.94
N VAL A 232 8.96 -10.72 -25.22
CA VAL A 232 8.44 -10.85 -26.60
C VAL A 232 8.61 -9.55 -27.38
N MET A 233 8.29 -8.39 -26.78
CA MET A 233 8.47 -7.08 -27.43
C MET A 233 9.93 -6.77 -27.75
N ASN A 234 10.88 -7.27 -26.94
CA ASN A 234 12.31 -7.08 -27.14
C ASN A 234 13.00 -8.25 -27.87
N HIS A 235 12.27 -9.26 -28.34
CA HIS A 235 12.79 -10.52 -28.89
C HIS A 235 14.01 -10.35 -29.79
N GLN A 236 13.85 -9.56 -30.85
CA GLN A 236 14.87 -9.34 -31.88
C GLN A 236 16.13 -8.63 -31.37
N LYS A 237 16.04 -7.89 -30.26
CA LYS A 237 17.17 -7.22 -29.61
C LYS A 237 17.92 -8.22 -28.72
N ILE A 238 17.20 -8.98 -27.91
CA ILE A 238 17.74 -9.96 -26.96
C ILE A 238 18.61 -10.99 -27.70
N ILE A 239 18.03 -11.72 -28.66
CA ILE A 239 18.73 -12.80 -29.37
C ILE A 239 20.01 -12.32 -30.07
N LYS A 240 20.06 -11.07 -30.51
CA LYS A 240 21.22 -10.48 -31.20
C LYS A 240 22.28 -9.91 -30.28
N GLN A 241 21.96 -9.66 -29.00
CA GLN A 241 22.82 -8.90 -28.08
C GLN A 241 23.23 -9.68 -26.83
N THR A 242 22.60 -10.83 -26.54
CA THR A 242 22.93 -11.64 -25.35
C THR A 242 23.53 -12.98 -25.74
N HIS A 243 24.67 -13.31 -25.13
CA HIS A 243 25.36 -14.61 -25.32
C HIS A 243 25.57 -15.34 -23.99
N SER A 244 25.14 -14.73 -22.88
CA SER A 244 25.18 -15.25 -21.52
C SER A 244 24.08 -14.63 -20.67
N ILE A 245 23.78 -15.23 -19.52
CA ILE A 245 22.89 -14.65 -18.51
C ILE A 245 23.39 -13.29 -17.97
N ASP A 246 24.71 -13.09 -17.91
CA ASP A 246 25.30 -11.81 -17.47
C ASP A 246 25.01 -10.67 -18.45
N ASP A 247 24.86 -10.96 -19.74
CA ASP A 247 24.52 -9.94 -20.74
C ASP A 247 23.07 -9.49 -20.61
N LEU A 248 22.15 -10.40 -20.25
CA LEU A 248 20.76 -10.06 -19.92
C LEU A 248 20.70 -9.13 -18.70
N ILE A 249 21.42 -9.44 -17.62
CA ILE A 249 21.49 -8.62 -16.41
C ILE A 249 22.07 -7.22 -16.70
N LYS A 250 23.11 -7.13 -17.55
CA LYS A 250 23.72 -5.85 -17.97
C LYS A 250 22.82 -5.05 -18.92
N ALA A 251 21.98 -5.70 -19.71
CA ALA A 251 21.10 -5.05 -20.70
C ALA A 251 19.95 -4.26 -20.07
N GLY A 252 19.72 -4.40 -18.76
CA GLY A 252 18.58 -3.78 -18.07
C GLY A 252 17.24 -4.45 -18.39
N LEU A 253 17.29 -5.75 -18.70
CA LEU A 253 16.14 -6.67 -18.70
C LEU A 253 15.95 -7.32 -17.33
#